data_AF-A0A7C7KWL8-F1
#
_entry.id   AF-A0A7C7KWL8-F1
#
_cell.length_a   1.000
_cell.length_b   1.000
_cell.length_c   1.000
_cell.angle_alpha   90.00
_cell.angle_beta   90.00
_cell.angle_gamma   90.00
#
_symmetry.space_group_name_H-M   'P 1'
#
loop_
_entity.id
_entity.type
_entity.pdbx_description
1 polymer ?
#
loop_
_entity_poly.entity_id
_entity_poly.type
_entity_poly.pdbx_seq_one_letter_code
_entity_poly.pdbx_strand_id
1 'polypeptide(L)'
;MIGKFVKCNTSGNFGMTLIEMLVAMTIAVILLGGLYGVFRVAHLTVQTADEQVTINQIARVVLDRMTRELRSCYPMWVPVPEDVMQQGAMMGISAQMPTEMPSQVLTFFPEDNYDEQTELDQDSLRFTAAVNDPRGYDEPAYDLAEIAYYIDVDDETPEEGLVRAVGLLPGLVSEEATEEQRKVTVLSDRVWALNFRFYDDETDEWLDTWENLEMLPSA
;
A
#
# COMPACT_ATOMS: atom_id res chain seq x y z
N MET A 1 -59.67 -9.05 -74.08
CA MET A 1 -58.59 -8.06 -73.86
C MET A 1 -58.03 -8.35 -72.46
N ILE A 2 -56.70 -8.30 -72.30
CA ILE A 2 -55.91 -8.51 -71.06
C ILE A 2 -55.68 -9.99 -70.71
N GLY A 3 -54.47 -10.56 -70.62
CA GLY A 3 -53.14 -9.97 -70.70
C GLY A 3 -52.18 -10.55 -69.64
N LYS A 4 -51.59 -11.70 -69.96
CA LYS A 4 -50.26 -12.22 -69.54
C LYS A 4 -49.94 -12.48 -68.04
N PHE A 5 -49.79 -13.78 -67.78
CA PHE A 5 -48.86 -14.50 -66.89
C PHE A 5 -47.80 -13.68 -66.14
N VAL A 6 -47.86 -13.77 -64.81
CA VAL A 6 -46.76 -13.52 -63.88
C VAL A 6 -45.62 -14.48 -64.20
N LYS A 7 -44.48 -13.94 -64.62
CA LYS A 7 -43.27 -14.70 -64.92
C LYS A 7 -42.52 -14.96 -63.61
N CYS A 8 -42.35 -16.23 -63.27
CA CYS A 8 -41.55 -16.70 -62.14
C CYS A 8 -40.09 -16.30 -62.36
N ASN A 9 -39.48 -15.62 -61.38
CA ASN A 9 -38.06 -15.26 -61.44
C ASN A 9 -37.25 -16.53 -61.14
N THR A 10 -36.64 -17.10 -62.17
CA THR A 10 -35.76 -18.27 -62.10
C THR A 10 -34.48 -17.89 -61.35
N SER A 11 -34.22 -18.55 -60.23
CA SER A 11 -32.93 -18.61 -59.55
C SER A 11 -31.90 -19.25 -60.48
N GLY A 12 -31.17 -18.41 -61.22
CA GLY A 12 -30.01 -18.82 -62.00
C GLY A 12 -28.83 -19.05 -61.06
N ASN A 13 -28.45 -20.32 -60.88
CA ASN A 13 -27.18 -20.68 -60.24
C ASN A 13 -26.04 -20.31 -61.20
N PHE A 14 -25.51 -19.10 -61.07
CA PHE A 14 -24.22 -18.73 -61.66
C PHE A 14 -23.12 -19.29 -60.74
N GLY A 15 -22.34 -20.25 -61.25
CA GLY A 15 -21.17 -20.73 -60.55
C GLY A 15 -20.12 -19.61 -60.44
N MET A 16 -19.68 -19.29 -59.23
CA MET A 16 -18.62 -18.29 -59.02
C MET A 16 -17.34 -18.71 -59.72
N THR A 17 -16.66 -17.74 -60.32
CA THR A 17 -15.38 -17.99 -60.98
C THR A 17 -14.28 -18.20 -59.95
N LEU A 18 -13.28 -19.02 -60.28
CA LEU A 18 -12.13 -19.31 -59.39
C LEU A 18 -11.41 -18.01 -58.96
N ILE A 19 -11.35 -17.01 -59.83
CA ILE A 19 -10.72 -15.71 -59.56
C ILE A 19 -11.53 -14.87 -58.57
N GLU A 20 -12.86 -14.94 -58.61
CA GLU A 20 -13.75 -14.21 -57.70
C GLU A 20 -13.63 -14.73 -56.27
N MET A 21 -13.56 -16.06 -56.10
CA MET A 21 -13.27 -16.67 -54.81
C MET A 21 -11.90 -16.26 -54.26
N LEU A 22 -10.90 -16.16 -55.13
CA LEU A 22 -9.55 -15.72 -54.74
C LEU A 22 -9.56 -14.26 -54.24
N VAL A 23 -10.21 -13.35 -54.97
CA VAL A 23 -10.33 -11.94 -54.57
C VAL A 23 -11.15 -11.78 -53.29
N ALA A 24 -12.24 -12.54 -53.13
CA ALA A 24 -13.04 -12.49 -51.91
C ALA A 24 -12.22 -12.95 -50.68
N MET A 25 -11.42 -14.01 -50.82
CA MET A 25 -10.56 -14.51 -49.76
C MET A 25 -9.45 -13.52 -49.39
N THR A 26 -8.81 -12.88 -50.36
CA THR A 26 -7.75 -11.90 -50.07
C THR A 26 -8.29 -10.69 -49.33
N ILE A 27 -9.44 -10.15 -49.76
CA ILE A 27 -10.10 -9.04 -49.05
C ILE A 27 -10.50 -9.47 -47.63
N ALA A 28 -11.06 -10.68 -47.46
CA ALA A 28 -11.44 -11.17 -46.14
C ALA A 28 -10.24 -11.28 -45.18
N VAL A 29 -9.09 -11.79 -45.65
CA VAL A 29 -7.87 -11.89 -44.82
C VAL A 29 -7.35 -10.52 -44.43
N ILE A 30 -7.37 -9.54 -45.34
CA ILE A 30 -6.94 -8.16 -45.04
C ILE A 30 -7.86 -7.53 -44.00
N LEU A 31 -9.18 -7.69 -44.14
CA LEU A 31 -10.16 -7.15 -43.19
C LEU A 31 -10.01 -7.80 -41.81
N LEU A 32 -9.88 -9.13 -41.75
CA LEU A 32 -9.69 -9.87 -40.50
C LEU A 32 -8.37 -9.50 -39.83
N GLY A 33 -7.28 -9.34 -40.60
CA GLY A 33 -5.99 -8.90 -40.08
C GLY A 33 -6.05 -7.51 -39.46
N GLY A 34 -6.73 -6.56 -40.11
CA GLY A 34 -6.94 -5.23 -39.56
C GLY A 34 -7.75 -5.24 -38.26
N LEU A 35 -8.86 -5.99 -38.22
CA LEU A 35 -9.70 -6.11 -37.02
C LEU A 35 -8.96 -6.78 -35.86
N TYR A 36 -8.20 -7.84 -36.15
CA TYR A 36 -7.38 -8.51 -35.15
C TYR A 36 -6.28 -7.59 -34.59
N GLY A 37 -5.65 -6.77 -35.43
CA GLY A 37 -4.67 -5.77 -35.00
C GLY A 37 -5.24 -4.77 -34.01
N VAL A 38 -6.40 -4.18 -34.32
CA VAL A 38 -7.09 -3.23 -33.41
C VAL A 38 -7.48 -3.90 -32.10
N PHE A 39 -8.04 -5.12 -32.16
CA PHE A 39 -8.43 -5.87 -30.97
C PHE A 39 -7.24 -6.15 -30.05
N ARG A 40 -6.10 -6.56 -30.62
CA ARG A 40 -4.87 -6.83 -29.85
C ARG A 40 -4.35 -5.58 -29.16
N VAL A 41 -4.28 -4.46 -29.87
CA VAL A 41 -3.81 -3.19 -29.30
C VAL A 41 -4.73 -2.74 -28.17
N ALA A 42 -6.04 -2.77 -28.39
CA ALA A 42 -7.01 -2.41 -27.37
C ALA A 42 -6.85 -3.25 -26.09
N HIS A 43 -6.66 -4.57 -26.23
CA HIS A 43 -6.51 -5.45 -25.08
C HIS A 43 -5.24 -5.16 -24.27
N LEU A 44 -4.10 -4.95 -24.95
CA LEU A 44 -2.84 -4.61 -24.28
C LEU A 44 -2.93 -3.27 -23.55
N THR A 45 -3.54 -2.26 -24.17
CA THR A 45 -3.74 -0.95 -23.54
C THR A 45 -4.61 -1.03 -22.29
N VAL A 46 -5.66 -1.86 -22.31
CA VAL A 46 -6.54 -2.03 -21.15
C VAL A 46 -5.79 -2.71 -19.99
N GLN A 47 -5.00 -3.75 -20.25
CA GLN A 47 -4.26 -4.45 -19.19
C GLN A 47 -3.27 -3.54 -18.47
N THR A 48 -2.43 -2.81 -19.21
CA THR A 48 -1.47 -1.87 -18.60
C THR A 48 -2.17 -0.73 -17.86
N ALA A 49 -3.31 -0.26 -18.37
CA ALA A 49 -4.10 0.75 -17.67
C ALA A 49 -4.68 0.22 -16.35
N ASP A 50 -5.14 -1.04 -16.31
CA ASP A 50 -5.72 -1.66 -15.12
C ASP A 50 -4.68 -1.83 -13.99
N GLU A 51 -3.44 -2.21 -14.34
CA GLU A 51 -2.33 -2.28 -13.39
C GLU A 51 -2.02 -0.90 -12.76
N GLN A 52 -1.95 0.15 -13.57
CA GLN A 52 -1.73 1.51 -13.08
C GLN A 52 -2.88 2.00 -12.19
N VAL A 53 -4.12 1.68 -12.54
CA VAL A 53 -5.29 2.01 -11.72
C VAL A 53 -5.20 1.31 -10.37
N THR A 54 -4.83 0.03 -10.36
CA THR A 54 -4.69 -0.77 -9.13
C THR A 54 -3.65 -0.18 -8.20
N ILE A 55 -2.44 0.12 -8.69
CA ILE A 55 -1.35 0.69 -7.87
C ILE A 55 -1.77 2.03 -7.26
N ASN A 56 -2.37 2.91 -8.05
CA ASN A 56 -2.83 4.21 -7.56
C ASN A 56 -3.96 4.09 -6.54
N GLN A 57 -4.86 3.12 -6.70
CA GLN A 57 -5.93 2.87 -5.74
C GLN A 57 -5.39 2.35 -4.42
N ILE A 58 -4.44 1.41 -4.45
CA ILE A 58 -3.77 0.88 -3.26
C ILE A 58 -3.06 2.02 -2.52
N ALA A 59 -2.21 2.77 -3.22
CA ALA A 59 -1.49 3.89 -2.63
C ALA A 59 -2.44 4.90 -1.97
N ARG A 60 -3.53 5.26 -2.65
CA ARG A 60 -4.52 6.19 -2.10
C ARG A 60 -5.18 5.65 -0.83
N VAL A 61 -5.63 4.40 -0.82
CA VAL A 61 -6.30 3.80 0.34
C VAL A 61 -5.37 3.69 1.53
N VAL A 62 -4.13 3.26 1.30
CA VAL A 62 -3.08 3.14 2.31
C VAL A 62 -2.73 4.52 2.90
N LEU A 63 -2.42 5.50 2.05
CA LEU A 63 -2.05 6.84 2.48
C LEU A 63 -3.19 7.56 3.20
N ASP A 64 -4.44 7.42 2.73
CA ASP A 64 -5.61 8.00 3.41
C ASP A 64 -5.80 7.39 4.81
N ARG A 65 -5.44 6.11 4.98
CA ARG A 65 -5.48 5.43 6.28
C ARG A 65 -4.36 5.92 7.20
N MET A 66 -3.11 5.88 6.74
CA MET A 66 -1.95 6.37 7.50
C MET A 66 -2.15 7.82 7.92
N THR A 67 -2.57 8.68 6.99
CA THR A 67 -2.85 10.09 7.25
C THR A 67 -3.92 10.27 8.33
N ARG A 68 -4.98 9.47 8.30
CA ARG A 68 -6.04 9.54 9.33
C ARG A 68 -5.49 9.18 10.71
N GLU A 69 -4.68 8.14 10.77
CA GLU A 69 -4.13 7.63 12.02
C GLU A 69 -3.06 8.58 12.58
N LEU A 70 -2.15 9.08 11.74
CA LEU A 70 -1.16 10.11 12.10
C LEU A 70 -1.83 11.42 12.57
N ARG A 71 -2.92 11.85 11.92
CA ARG A 71 -3.70 13.01 12.39
C ARG A 71 -4.41 12.78 13.73
N SER A 72 -4.61 11.51 14.11
CA SER A 72 -5.12 11.12 15.42
C SER A 72 -4.02 10.74 16.41
N CYS A 73 -2.75 11.00 16.07
CA CYS A 73 -1.63 10.78 16.96
C CYS A 73 -1.87 11.52 18.28
N TYR A 74 -1.71 10.81 19.38
CA TYR A 74 -1.95 11.31 20.71
C TYR A 74 -0.67 11.16 21.54
N PRO A 75 -0.12 12.26 22.09
CA PRO A 75 1.06 12.20 22.93
C PRO A 75 0.70 11.53 24.26
N MET A 76 0.95 10.22 24.35
CA MET A 76 0.85 9.46 25.59
C MET A 76 2.24 9.32 26.19
N TRP A 77 2.36 9.62 27.48
CA TRP A 77 3.57 9.40 28.26
C TRP A 77 3.54 8.01 28.86
N VAL A 78 4.56 7.21 28.57
CA VAL A 78 4.71 5.84 29.06
C VAL A 78 6.07 5.72 29.75
N PRO A 79 6.19 4.95 30.85
CA PRO A 79 7.50 4.60 31.41
C PRO A 79 8.43 4.04 30.33
N VAL A 80 9.72 4.37 30.40
CA VAL A 80 10.70 3.97 29.37
C VAL A 80 10.63 2.46 29.13
N PRO A 81 10.26 2.04 27.92
CA PRO A 81 10.23 0.63 27.54
C PRO A 81 11.62 -0.02 27.67
N GLU A 82 11.68 -1.30 28.04
CA GLU A 82 12.96 -2.01 28.27
C GLU A 82 13.84 -2.11 27.01
N ASP A 83 13.21 -2.13 25.82
CA ASP A 83 13.83 -2.07 24.49
C ASP A 83 14.58 -0.75 24.27
N VAL A 84 13.99 0.40 24.65
CA VAL A 84 14.66 1.71 24.55
C VAL A 84 15.88 1.78 25.50
N MET A 85 15.78 1.17 26.68
CA MET A 85 16.92 1.05 27.60
C MET A 85 18.05 0.17 27.03
N GLN A 86 17.73 -0.83 26.21
CA GLN A 86 18.71 -1.71 25.57
C GLN A 86 19.28 -1.14 24.26
N GLN A 87 18.46 -0.49 23.42
CA GLN A 87 18.86 0.15 22.16
C GLN A 87 19.76 1.38 22.41
N GLY A 88 19.53 2.14 23.47
CA GLY A 88 20.44 3.22 23.89
C GLY A 88 21.88 2.74 24.20
N ALA A 89 22.05 1.47 24.53
CA ALA A 89 23.37 0.85 24.72
C ALA A 89 24.01 0.34 23.40
N MET A 90 23.24 0.13 22.33
CA MET A 90 23.72 -0.34 21.02
C MET A 90 23.94 0.77 19.98
N MET A 91 23.23 1.91 20.06
CA MET A 91 23.39 3.05 19.12
C MET A 91 24.69 3.85 19.29
N GLY A 92 25.66 3.36 20.06
CA GLY A 92 26.95 4.03 20.18
C GLY A 92 26.82 5.48 20.65
N ILE A 93 25.91 5.75 21.59
CA ILE A 93 25.82 7.02 22.33
C ILE A 93 27.18 7.28 22.96
N SER A 94 28.05 7.94 22.20
CA SER A 94 29.38 8.30 22.62
C SER A 94 29.25 9.43 23.63
N ALA A 95 29.71 9.16 24.86
CA ALA A 95 30.22 10.11 25.84
C ALA A 95 29.37 11.30 26.33
N GLN A 96 28.10 11.45 25.95
CA GLN A 96 27.17 12.37 26.60
C GLN A 96 25.78 11.73 26.74
N MET A 97 25.62 10.79 27.67
CA MET A 97 24.27 10.56 28.20
C MET A 97 23.79 11.85 28.88
N PRO A 98 22.52 12.27 28.73
CA PRO A 98 21.89 13.09 29.74
C PRO A 98 22.07 12.34 31.07
N THR A 99 22.56 13.03 32.10
CA THR A 99 22.88 12.42 33.41
C THR A 99 21.65 11.78 34.07
N GLU A 100 20.46 11.99 33.52
CA GLU A 100 19.18 11.43 33.93
C GLU A 100 18.40 11.05 32.66
N MET A 101 18.23 9.74 32.38
CA MET A 101 17.23 9.29 31.42
C MET A 101 15.85 9.69 31.96
N PRO A 102 14.97 10.29 31.14
CA PRO A 102 13.65 10.68 31.61
C PRO A 102 12.88 9.42 32.04
N SER A 103 12.17 9.49 33.17
CA SER A 103 11.41 8.33 33.68
C SER A 103 10.21 7.94 32.80
N GLN A 104 9.84 8.80 31.85
CA GLN A 104 8.73 8.63 30.92
C GLN A 104 9.13 9.21 29.56
N VAL A 105 8.66 8.60 28.48
CA VAL A 105 8.87 9.05 27.10
C VAL A 105 7.53 9.06 26.37
N LEU A 106 7.43 9.85 25.30
CA LEU A 106 6.27 9.80 24.41
C LEU A 106 6.23 8.47 23.67
N THR A 107 5.02 7.92 23.50
CA THR A 107 4.77 6.77 22.62
C THR A 107 4.77 7.22 21.15
N PHE A 108 5.95 7.61 20.68
CA PHE A 108 6.25 7.96 19.29
C PHE A 108 7.70 7.53 19.00
N PHE A 109 7.84 6.42 18.29
CA PHE A 109 9.11 5.75 18.03
C PHE A 109 9.25 5.55 16.52
N PRO A 110 9.95 6.46 15.84
CA PRO A 110 10.40 6.24 14.47
C PRO A 110 11.70 5.46 14.46
N GLU A 111 11.81 4.50 13.55
CA GLU A 111 13.06 3.80 13.25
C GLU A 111 13.36 3.97 11.77
N ASP A 112 14.52 4.56 11.49
CA ASP A 112 15.07 4.67 10.15
C ASP A 112 15.77 3.35 9.81
N ASN A 113 15.24 2.63 8.82
CA ASN A 113 15.70 1.30 8.45
C ASN A 113 16.03 1.32 6.95
N TYR A 114 17.28 1.05 6.62
CA TYR A 114 17.74 0.97 5.22
C TYR A 114 18.22 -0.44 4.92
N ASP A 115 17.64 -1.08 3.90
CA ASP A 115 18.08 -2.39 3.45
C ASP A 115 19.17 -2.25 2.39
N GLU A 116 20.41 -2.56 2.77
CA GLU A 116 21.58 -2.51 1.88
C GLU A 116 21.49 -3.51 0.70
N GLN A 117 20.71 -4.58 0.80
CA GLN A 117 20.61 -5.57 -0.28
C GLN A 117 19.65 -5.11 -1.37
N THR A 118 18.54 -4.50 -1.00
CA THR A 118 17.52 -4.02 -1.93
C THR A 118 17.73 -2.55 -2.31
N GLU A 119 18.57 -1.81 -1.58
CA GLU A 119 18.78 -0.37 -1.69
C GLU A 119 17.48 0.43 -1.46
N LEU A 120 16.61 -0.05 -0.56
CA LEU A 120 15.30 0.53 -0.26
C LEU A 120 15.18 0.97 1.19
N ASP A 121 14.50 2.10 1.40
CA ASP A 121 14.08 2.58 2.72
C ASP A 121 12.91 1.71 3.22
N GLN A 122 12.99 1.23 4.46
CA GLN A 122 12.02 0.35 5.12
C GLN A 122 11.67 0.87 6.51
N ASP A 123 11.50 2.18 6.64
CA ASP A 123 11.28 2.85 7.92
C ASP A 123 10.08 2.27 8.67
N SER A 124 10.24 2.22 9.99
CA SER A 124 9.20 1.80 10.90
C SER A 124 8.70 3.01 11.70
N LEU A 125 7.40 3.07 11.96
CA LEU A 125 6.81 4.12 12.78
C LEU A 125 5.77 3.54 13.73
N ARG A 126 6.05 3.66 15.03
CA ARG A 126 5.19 3.20 16.12
C ARG A 126 4.71 4.39 16.95
N PHE A 127 3.40 4.54 17.11
CA PHE A 127 2.84 5.67 17.85
C PHE A 127 1.48 5.36 18.47
N THR A 128 1.09 6.12 19.50
CA THR A 128 -0.27 6.05 20.04
C THR A 128 -1.22 6.94 19.24
N ALA A 129 -2.39 6.40 18.89
CA ALA A 129 -3.44 7.15 18.21
C ALA A 129 -4.83 6.88 18.79
N ALA A 130 -5.71 7.86 18.64
CA ALA A 130 -7.12 7.71 18.96
C ALA A 130 -7.83 6.89 17.87
N VAL A 131 -8.17 5.64 18.19
CA VAL A 131 -8.79 4.72 17.24
C VAL A 131 -10.28 4.63 17.51
N ASN A 132 -11.08 5.32 16.72
CA ASN A 132 -12.53 5.13 16.72
C ASN A 132 -12.95 4.45 15.42
N ASP A 133 -12.95 3.11 15.41
CA ASP A 133 -13.54 2.33 14.33
C ASP A 133 -14.91 1.76 14.74
N PRO A 134 -16.01 2.49 14.55
CA PRO A 134 -17.34 2.01 14.92
C PRO A 134 -17.84 0.83 14.07
N ARG A 135 -17.10 0.42 13.02
CA ARG A 135 -17.50 -0.66 12.10
C ARG A 135 -16.76 -1.98 12.37
N GLY A 136 -15.72 -1.94 13.20
CA GLY A 136 -14.81 -3.07 13.40
C GLY A 136 -15.10 -3.97 14.60
N TYR A 137 -16.08 -3.64 15.45
CA TYR A 137 -16.16 -4.23 16.78
C TYR A 137 -17.47 -4.97 17.08
N ASP A 138 -17.35 -6.28 17.29
CA ASP A 138 -18.23 -7.12 18.15
C ASP A 138 -17.68 -7.15 19.61
N GLU A 139 -16.65 -6.37 19.91
CA GLU A 139 -15.93 -6.28 21.19
C GLU A 139 -15.89 -4.83 21.71
N PRO A 140 -15.51 -4.54 22.97
CA PRO A 140 -15.35 -3.17 23.44
C PRO A 140 -14.33 -2.40 22.57
N ALA A 141 -14.77 -1.28 21.99
CA ALA A 141 -13.88 -0.37 21.29
C ALA A 141 -12.99 0.37 22.29
N TYR A 142 -11.70 0.50 21.97
CA TYR A 142 -10.73 1.24 22.78
C TYR A 142 -10.57 2.64 22.20
N ASP A 143 -10.57 3.66 23.05
CA ASP A 143 -10.42 5.05 22.58
C ASP A 143 -8.99 5.35 22.09
N LEU A 144 -7.99 4.64 22.62
CA LEU A 144 -6.58 4.77 22.26
C LEU A 144 -6.00 3.39 21.94
N ALA A 145 -5.18 3.32 20.90
CA ALA A 145 -4.42 2.13 20.55
C ALA A 145 -3.03 2.51 20.05
N GLU A 146 -2.08 1.60 20.21
CA GLU A 146 -0.76 1.71 19.61
C GLU A 146 -0.82 1.18 18.18
N ILE A 147 -0.31 1.97 17.25
CA ILE A 147 -0.28 1.65 15.84
C ILE A 147 1.16 1.60 15.39
N ALA A 148 1.54 0.55 14.69
CA ALA A 148 2.83 0.44 14.04
C ALA A 148 2.67 0.19 12.53
N TYR A 149 3.50 0.87 11.75
CA TYR A 149 3.67 0.68 10.31
C TYR A 149 5.11 0.27 10.04
N TYR A 150 5.29 -0.78 9.24
CA TYR A 150 6.61 -1.27 8.81
C TYR A 150 6.46 -2.10 7.54
N ILE A 151 7.56 -2.31 6.83
CA ILE A 151 7.63 -3.27 5.73
C ILE A 151 8.05 -4.62 6.32
N ASP A 152 7.24 -5.65 6.07
CA ASP A 152 7.61 -7.03 6.38
C ASP A 152 8.22 -7.67 5.13
N VAL A 153 9.46 -8.14 5.28
CA VAL A 153 10.26 -8.82 4.25
C VAL A 153 10.70 -10.22 4.71
N ASP A 154 10.26 -10.66 5.88
CA ASP A 154 10.66 -11.95 6.43
C ASP A 154 9.91 -13.09 5.73
N ASP A 155 10.64 -14.03 5.13
CA ASP A 155 10.07 -15.23 4.51
C ASP A 155 9.45 -16.18 5.57
N GLU A 156 9.78 -15.99 6.86
CA GLU A 156 9.27 -16.79 7.99
C GLU A 156 7.89 -16.32 8.49
N THR A 157 7.49 -15.07 8.19
CA THR A 157 6.16 -14.54 8.51
C THR A 157 5.21 -14.71 7.31
N PRO A 158 3.91 -14.97 7.53
CA PRO A 158 2.94 -15.01 6.45
C PRO A 158 2.60 -13.63 5.86
N GLU A 159 3.02 -12.55 6.51
CA GLU A 159 2.82 -11.17 6.09
C GLU A 159 3.94 -10.70 5.14
N GLU A 160 3.59 -10.17 3.97
CA GLU A 160 4.55 -9.62 3.00
C GLU A 160 4.15 -8.19 2.61
N GLY A 161 5.13 -7.28 2.56
CA GLY A 161 4.96 -5.90 2.13
C GLY A 161 4.58 -4.94 3.26
N LEU A 162 3.73 -3.95 2.99
CA LEU A 162 3.34 -2.96 4.00
C LEU A 162 2.35 -3.56 4.99
N VAL A 163 2.77 -3.60 6.24
CA VAL A 163 2.02 -4.15 7.37
C VAL A 163 1.61 -3.04 8.33
N ARG A 164 0.43 -3.24 8.93
CA ARG A 164 -0.07 -2.42 10.02
C ARG A 164 -0.39 -3.30 11.22
N ALA A 165 0.22 -2.99 12.35
CA ALA A 165 -0.05 -3.64 13.62
C ALA A 165 -0.82 -2.71 14.57
N VAL A 166 -1.75 -3.28 15.35
CA VAL A 166 -2.51 -2.55 16.39
C VAL A 166 -2.39 -3.25 17.73
N GLY A 167 -1.77 -2.57 18.69
CA GLY A 167 -1.74 -2.98 20.10
C GLY A 167 -2.83 -2.28 20.91
N LEU A 168 -3.58 -3.03 21.70
CA LEU A 168 -4.67 -2.49 22.54
C LEU A 168 -4.19 -1.90 23.88
N LEU A 169 -2.91 -2.09 24.22
CA LEU A 169 -2.32 -1.66 25.48
C LEU A 169 -1.05 -0.83 25.21
N PRO A 170 -1.18 0.45 24.84
CA PRO A 170 -0.04 1.28 24.45
C PRO A 170 1.07 1.28 25.50
N GLY A 171 2.31 1.04 25.07
CA GLY A 171 3.47 1.03 25.96
C GLY A 171 3.55 -0.11 26.98
N LEU A 172 2.63 -1.07 26.93
CA LEU A 172 2.61 -2.26 27.80
C LEU A 172 2.75 -3.57 27.00
N VAL A 173 2.70 -3.49 25.67
CA VAL A 173 2.83 -4.62 24.76
C VAL A 173 4.31 -4.76 24.40
N SER A 174 4.93 -5.87 24.80
CA SER A 174 6.31 -6.21 24.41
C SER A 174 6.42 -6.48 22.90
N GLU A 175 7.62 -6.43 22.33
CA GLU A 175 7.84 -6.83 20.93
C GLU A 175 7.46 -8.30 20.68
N GLU A 176 7.58 -9.15 21.70
CA GLU A 176 7.17 -10.56 21.69
C GLU A 176 5.66 -10.79 21.95
N ALA A 177 4.86 -9.73 21.85
CA ALA A 177 3.44 -9.83 22.11
C ALA A 177 2.73 -10.80 21.17
N THR A 178 1.87 -11.63 21.75
CA THR A 178 1.07 -12.60 21.00
C THR A 178 0.10 -11.89 20.04
N GLU A 179 -0.31 -12.55 18.95
CA GLU A 179 -1.31 -12.04 18.00
C GLU A 179 -2.61 -11.54 18.67
N GLU A 180 -2.95 -12.08 19.85
CA GLU A 180 -4.11 -11.62 20.66
C GLU A 180 -3.92 -10.21 21.24
N GLN A 181 -2.68 -9.80 21.50
CA GLN A 181 -2.33 -8.49 22.06
C GLN A 181 -2.02 -7.46 20.98
N ARG A 182 -1.54 -7.92 19.82
CA ARG A 182 -1.22 -7.10 18.65
C ARG A 182 -1.86 -7.70 17.41
N LYS A 183 -2.93 -7.05 16.93
CA LYS A 183 -3.58 -7.43 15.68
C LYS A 183 -2.79 -6.91 14.48
N VAL A 184 -2.16 -7.82 13.76
CA VAL A 184 -1.43 -7.53 12.52
C VAL A 184 -2.38 -7.60 11.32
N THR A 185 -2.19 -6.72 10.34
CA THR A 185 -2.98 -6.69 9.10
C THR A 185 -2.11 -6.21 7.96
N VAL A 186 -1.99 -7.02 6.91
CA VAL A 186 -1.34 -6.64 5.66
C VAL A 186 -2.19 -5.58 4.96
N LEU A 187 -1.60 -4.42 4.67
CA LEU A 187 -2.25 -3.34 3.93
C LEU A 187 -2.03 -3.48 2.43
N SER A 188 -0.83 -3.92 2.02
CA SER A 188 -0.48 -4.12 0.63
C SER A 188 0.79 -4.96 0.48
N ASP A 189 0.69 -6.03 -0.30
CA ASP A 189 1.81 -6.86 -0.80
C ASP A 189 2.65 -6.15 -1.88
N ARG A 190 2.14 -5.06 -2.44
CA ARG A 190 2.80 -4.27 -3.51
C ARG A 190 3.61 -3.06 -3.04
N VAL A 191 3.83 -2.92 -1.73
CA VAL A 191 4.61 -1.81 -1.17
C VAL A 191 5.85 -2.40 -0.51
N TRP A 192 7.02 -2.04 -1.04
CA TRP A 192 8.31 -2.60 -0.65
C TRP A 192 9.26 -1.57 -0.03
N ALA A 193 8.85 -0.31 -0.02
CA ALA A 193 9.63 0.78 0.54
C ALA A 193 8.71 1.75 1.28
N LEU A 194 9.17 2.23 2.42
CA LEU A 194 8.50 3.20 3.27
C LEU A 194 9.56 4.14 3.84
N ASN A 195 9.30 5.44 3.76
CA ASN A 195 10.19 6.47 4.28
C ASN A 195 9.38 7.55 5.00
N PHE A 196 9.81 7.93 6.20
CA PHE A 196 9.22 9.01 6.98
C PHE A 196 10.20 10.19 7.13
N ARG A 197 9.65 11.40 7.06
CA ARG A 197 10.38 12.63 7.35
C ARG A 197 9.56 13.46 8.33
N PHE A 198 10.26 14.17 9.20
CA PHE A 198 9.69 14.88 10.33
C PHE A 198 10.03 16.36 10.25
N TYR A 199 9.05 17.22 10.45
CA TYR A 199 9.26 18.67 10.44
C TYR A 199 9.43 19.19 11.87
N ASP A 200 10.53 19.88 12.10
CA ASP A 200 10.83 20.59 13.35
C ASP A 200 10.56 22.09 13.18
N ASP A 201 9.67 22.66 14.01
CA ASP A 201 9.36 24.08 14.00
C ASP A 201 10.40 24.95 14.71
N GLU A 202 11.24 24.37 15.57
CA GLU A 202 12.33 25.10 16.24
C GLU A 202 13.50 25.37 15.27
N THR A 203 13.84 24.38 14.45
CA THR A 203 14.92 24.47 13.46
C THR A 203 14.45 24.87 12.06
N ASP A 204 13.14 24.81 11.77
CA ASP A 204 12.52 25.05 10.46
C ASP A 204 13.07 24.12 9.35
N GLU A 205 13.35 22.87 9.71
CA GLU A 205 13.95 21.86 8.83
C GLU A 205 13.16 20.55 8.80
N TRP A 206 13.28 19.82 7.68
CA TRP A 206 12.78 18.45 7.55
C TRP A 206 13.92 17.49 7.87
N LEU A 207 13.74 16.70 8.92
CA LEU A 207 14.67 15.70 9.42
C LEU A 207 14.26 14.31 8.93
N ASP A 208 15.24 13.48 8.60
CA ASP A 208 15.02 12.08 8.23
C ASP A 208 14.94 11.18 9.48
N THR A 209 15.40 11.67 10.63
CA THR A 209 15.30 10.99 11.93
C THR A 209 14.72 11.93 13.00
N TRP A 210 14.08 11.35 14.02
CA TRP A 210 13.52 12.12 15.15
C TRP A 210 13.96 11.52 16.49
N GLU A 211 14.92 12.18 17.15
CA GLU A 211 15.51 11.71 18.42
C GLU A 211 14.83 12.30 19.66
N ASN A 212 13.88 13.22 19.49
CA ASN A 212 13.24 13.91 20.62
C ASN A 212 12.13 13.03 21.24
N LEU A 213 12.38 12.55 22.46
CA LEU A 213 11.48 11.67 23.20
C LEU A 213 10.43 12.42 24.04
N GLU A 214 10.54 13.75 24.14
CA GLU A 214 9.67 14.60 24.97
C GLU A 214 8.67 15.42 24.14
N MET A 215 8.89 15.53 22.83
CA MET A 215 8.04 16.30 21.93
C MET A 215 7.71 15.52 20.65
N LEU A 216 6.47 15.65 20.17
CA LEU A 216 6.07 15.17 18.85
C LEU A 216 6.61 16.12 17.77
N PRO A 217 6.92 15.60 16.57
CA PRO A 217 7.22 16.46 15.43
C PRO A 217 6.02 17.32 15.05
N SER A 218 6.31 18.50 14.49
CA SER A 218 5.29 19.48 14.12
C SER A 218 4.52 19.06 12.84
N ALA A 219 5.15 18.32 11.92
CA ALA A 219 4.50 17.70 10.76
C ALA A 219 5.22 16.44 10.28
#